data_AF-A0A225VC90-F1
#
_entry.id   AF-A0A225VC90-F1
#
_cell.length_a   1.000
_cell.length_b   1.000
_cell.length_c   1.000
_cell.angle_alpha   90.00
_cell.angle_beta   90.00
_cell.angle_gamma   90.00
#
_symmetry.space_group_name_H-M   'P 1'
#
loop_
_entity.id
_entity.type
_entity.pdbx_description
1 polymer ?
#
loop_
_entity_poly.entity_id
_entity_poly.type
_entity_poly.pdbx_seq_one_letter_code
_entity_poly.pdbx_strand_id
1 'polypeptide(L)'
;MALATRKNDTDAQATEGGARADLEVQLAQLRAEIVALQANVQAPRPQPTTQKPRVPSGLPKFKGKRDEDARQWLFEVETLCRINGHDATSNNDTLPAVAGTAMEEPASGWFLFWASRTPAEEQTWGRSTHDALAHFESSNYPAVLRQKLRQLRQTGDIEEYNGKYSSLIFRAENMSELDQISYYCDGLKRATQAYVKLQNTTSLSEA
;
A
#
# COMPACT_ATOMS: atom_id res chain seq x y z
N MET A 1 14.45 47.48 96.39
CA MET A 1 15.47 46.52 95.92
C MET A 1 14.97 45.88 94.63
N ALA A 2 15.80 45.89 93.59
CA ALA A 2 15.49 45.46 92.22
C ALA A 2 15.71 43.94 92.02
N LEU A 3 14.91 43.30 91.17
CA LEU A 3 15.23 42.20 90.24
C LEU A 3 13.94 41.81 89.49
N ALA A 4 13.75 42.18 88.22
CA ALA A 4 14.29 41.59 86.98
C ALA A 4 13.30 40.64 86.29
N THR A 5 12.65 41.22 85.27
CA THR A 5 12.17 40.66 84.02
C THR A 5 13.02 39.49 83.48
N ARG A 6 12.38 38.34 83.19
CA ARG A 6 12.78 37.34 82.16
C ARG A 6 11.79 36.17 82.15
N LYS A 7 10.71 36.25 81.36
CA LYS A 7 9.92 35.04 81.02
C LYS A 7 9.04 35.10 79.77
N ASN A 8 9.25 36.06 78.85
CA ASN A 8 8.39 36.19 77.66
C ASN A 8 9.06 35.96 76.30
N ASP A 9 10.38 35.73 76.23
CA ASP A 9 11.06 35.57 74.92
C ASP A 9 11.12 34.11 74.41
N THR A 10 10.82 33.12 75.25
CA THR A 10 11.03 31.70 74.91
C THR A 10 9.85 31.06 74.17
N ASP A 11 8.61 31.49 74.43
CA ASP A 11 7.41 30.94 73.77
C ASP A 11 7.16 31.52 72.36
N ALA A 12 7.65 32.74 72.09
CA ALA A 12 7.58 33.34 70.75
C ALA A 12 8.56 32.67 69.76
N GLN A 13 9.76 32.28 70.22
CA GLN A 13 10.74 31.58 69.38
C GLN A 13 10.34 30.13 69.04
N ALA A 14 9.62 29.44 69.94
CA ALA A 14 9.15 28.07 69.71
C ALA A 14 8.01 28.01 68.67
N THR A 15 7.11 29.00 68.68
CA THR A 15 5.99 29.11 67.73
C THR A 15 6.45 29.56 66.35
N GLU A 16 7.43 30.48 66.26
CA GLU A 16 8.08 30.84 64.99
C GLU A 16 8.89 29.68 64.39
N GLY A 17 9.55 28.88 65.22
CA GLY A 17 10.29 27.69 64.78
C GLY A 17 9.39 26.62 64.16
N GLY A 18 8.21 26.38 64.75
CA GLY A 18 7.20 25.46 64.20
C GLY A 18 6.61 25.96 62.87
N ALA A 19 6.22 27.23 62.81
CA ALA A 19 5.71 27.83 61.57
C ALA A 19 6.75 27.84 60.45
N ARG A 20 8.03 28.02 60.78
CA ARG A 20 9.15 27.96 59.83
C ARG A 20 9.41 26.54 59.33
N ALA A 21 9.35 25.54 60.20
CA ALA A 21 9.47 24.13 59.82
C ALA A 21 8.33 23.70 58.89
N ASP A 22 7.09 24.12 59.17
CA ASP A 22 5.94 23.85 58.31
C ASP A 22 6.09 24.51 56.94
N LEU A 23 6.64 25.72 56.90
CA LEU A 23 6.93 26.43 55.64
C LEU A 23 8.01 25.72 54.80
N GLU A 24 9.05 25.18 55.46
CA GLU A 24 10.12 24.42 54.80
C GLU A 24 9.60 23.10 54.22
N VAL A 25 8.70 22.41 54.94
CA VAL A 25 8.03 21.20 54.44
C VAL A 25 7.15 21.52 53.23
N GLN A 26 6.38 22.62 53.27
CA GLN A 26 5.58 23.05 52.13
C GLN A 26 6.43 23.43 50.91
N LEU A 27 7.57 24.09 51.13
CA LEU A 27 8.52 24.41 50.06
C LEU A 27 9.15 23.16 49.42
N ALA A 28 9.49 22.17 50.24
CA ALA A 28 10.02 20.89 49.74
C ALA A 28 8.98 20.14 48.91
N GLN A 29 7.72 20.13 49.37
CA GLN A 29 6.61 19.51 48.66
C GLN A 29 6.35 20.17 47.30
N LEU A 30 6.31 21.51 47.26
CA LEU A 30 6.09 22.24 46.03
C LEU A 30 7.23 22.04 45.02
N ARG A 31 8.48 21.96 45.50
CA ARG A 31 9.64 21.64 44.64
C ARG A 31 9.53 20.24 44.05
N ALA A 32 9.11 19.25 44.84
CA ALA A 32 8.90 17.89 44.35
C ALA A 32 7.80 17.84 43.28
N GLU A 33 6.72 18.59 43.46
CA GLU A 33 5.60 18.67 42.51
C GLU A 33 6.01 19.36 41.20
N ILE A 34 6.81 20.44 41.27
CA ILE A 34 7.38 21.10 40.08
C ILE A 34 8.27 20.14 39.30
N VAL A 35 9.13 19.37 39.97
CA VAL A 35 10.00 18.38 39.31
C VAL A 35 9.18 17.29 38.64
N ALA A 36 8.13 16.79 39.30
CA ALA A 36 7.24 15.79 38.73
C ALA A 36 6.48 16.31 37.49
N LEU A 37 5.99 17.55 37.53
CA LEU A 37 5.31 18.20 36.41
C LEU A 37 6.27 18.47 35.24
N GLN A 38 7.50 18.90 35.52
CA GLN A 38 8.53 19.10 34.50
C GLN A 38 8.93 17.77 33.84
N ALA A 39 9.09 16.70 34.62
CA ALA A 39 9.35 15.37 34.10
C ALA A 39 8.22 14.86 33.20
N ASN A 40 6.96 15.15 33.51
CA ASN A 40 5.82 14.80 32.67
C ASN A 40 5.75 15.61 31.35
N VAL A 41 6.27 16.84 31.35
CA VAL A 41 6.34 17.70 30.15
C VAL A 41 7.53 17.30 29.26
N GLN A 42 8.64 16.83 29.84
CA GLN A 42 9.86 16.41 29.15
C GLN A 42 9.91 14.92 28.81
N ALA A 43 9.03 14.10 29.40
CA ALA A 43 8.83 12.72 28.96
C ALA A 43 8.48 12.74 27.46
N PRO A 44 9.22 12.00 26.61
CA PRO A 44 8.85 11.84 25.23
C PRO A 44 7.41 11.32 25.18
N ARG A 45 6.47 12.11 24.66
CA ARG A 45 5.13 11.60 24.39
C ARG A 45 5.30 10.37 23.51
N PRO A 46 4.69 9.22 23.82
CA PRO A 46 4.63 8.12 22.86
C PRO A 46 4.01 8.68 21.59
N GLN A 47 4.83 8.84 20.55
CA GLN A 47 4.33 9.23 19.25
C GLN A 47 3.40 8.10 18.80
N PRO A 48 2.16 8.39 18.37
CA PRO A 48 1.38 7.39 17.65
C PRO A 48 2.13 7.11 16.34
N THR A 49 2.88 6.00 16.30
CA THR A 49 3.62 5.54 15.12
C THR A 49 2.69 4.95 14.05
N THR A 50 1.38 4.98 14.26
CA THR A 50 0.40 4.63 13.23
C THR A 50 0.16 5.84 12.32
N GLN A 51 1.08 6.08 11.38
CA GLN A 51 0.76 6.93 10.24
C GLN A 51 -0.46 6.34 9.53
N LYS A 52 -1.59 7.07 9.53
CA LYS A 52 -2.80 6.64 8.82
C LYS A 52 -2.47 6.40 7.34
N PRO A 53 -2.99 5.33 6.72
CA PRO A 53 -2.82 5.09 5.29
C PRO A 53 -3.24 6.33 4.49
N ARG A 54 -2.44 6.71 3.50
CA ARG A 54 -2.70 7.90 2.66
C ARG A 54 -3.18 7.47 1.28
N VAL A 55 -4.12 8.20 0.70
CA VAL A 55 -4.49 7.96 -0.71
C VAL A 55 -3.25 8.22 -1.60
N PRO A 56 -2.85 7.28 -2.46
CA PRO A 56 -1.74 7.49 -3.38
C PRO A 56 -1.99 8.65 -4.35
N SER A 57 -0.99 9.51 -4.51
CA SER A 57 -0.95 10.47 -5.63
C SER A 57 -0.52 9.75 -6.90
N GLY A 58 -1.16 10.06 -8.03
CA GLY A 58 -0.72 9.54 -9.34
C GLY A 58 -1.11 8.09 -9.60
N LEU A 59 -2.25 7.64 -9.08
CA LEU A 59 -2.82 6.35 -9.48
C LEU A 59 -3.00 6.29 -11.01
N PRO A 60 -2.66 5.16 -11.65
CA PRO A 60 -2.82 4.99 -13.09
C PRO A 60 -4.30 5.13 -13.46
N LYS A 61 -4.60 5.81 -14.56
CA LYS A 61 -5.96 5.99 -15.03
C LYS A 61 -6.46 4.74 -15.76
N PHE A 62 -7.72 4.40 -15.56
CA PHE A 62 -8.36 3.26 -16.22
C PHE A 62 -9.69 3.66 -16.83
N LYS A 63 -9.83 3.45 -18.13
CA LYS A 63 -11.03 3.82 -18.90
C LYS A 63 -11.94 2.62 -19.13
N GLY A 64 -11.43 1.40 -18.96
CA GLY A 64 -12.21 0.18 -19.15
C GLY A 64 -12.40 -0.18 -20.63
N LYS A 65 -11.44 0.21 -21.48
CA LYS A 65 -11.45 -0.14 -22.91
C LYS A 65 -10.96 -1.58 -23.11
N ARG A 66 -11.34 -2.20 -24.24
CA ARG A 66 -11.02 -3.61 -24.53
C ARG A 66 -9.53 -3.88 -24.75
N ASP A 67 -8.76 -2.84 -25.04
CA ASP A 67 -7.31 -2.88 -25.22
C ASP A 67 -6.52 -2.55 -23.94
N GLU A 68 -7.19 -2.05 -22.89
CA GLU A 68 -6.59 -1.86 -21.57
C GLU A 68 -6.55 -3.19 -20.79
N ASP A 69 -5.50 -3.37 -19.99
CA ASP A 69 -5.28 -4.57 -19.20
C ASP A 69 -5.74 -4.32 -17.76
N ALA A 70 -6.94 -4.81 -17.43
CA ALA A 70 -7.54 -4.63 -16.11
C ALA A 70 -6.71 -5.30 -15.00
N ARG A 71 -6.07 -6.45 -15.27
CA ARG A 71 -5.21 -7.13 -14.28
C ARG A 71 -3.98 -6.30 -13.97
N GLN A 72 -3.31 -5.80 -15.01
CA GLN A 72 -2.14 -4.96 -14.84
C GLN A 72 -2.50 -3.69 -14.07
N TRP A 73 -3.61 -3.03 -14.43
CA TRP A 73 -4.05 -1.82 -13.75
C TRP A 73 -4.36 -2.06 -12.26
N LEU A 74 -5.10 -3.13 -11.93
CA LEU A 74 -5.40 -3.50 -10.54
C LEU A 74 -4.12 -3.78 -9.75
N PHE A 75 -3.15 -4.47 -10.36
CA PHE A 75 -1.85 -4.74 -9.74
C PHE A 75 -1.06 -3.45 -9.44
N GLU A 76 -1.06 -2.49 -10.36
CA GLU A 76 -0.40 -1.19 -10.17
C GLU A 76 -1.06 -0.38 -9.04
N VAL A 77 -2.39 -0.33 -9.00
CA VAL A 77 -3.16 0.31 -7.92
C VAL A 77 -2.85 -0.34 -6.57
N GLU A 78 -2.92 -1.66 -6.49
CA GLU A 78 -2.62 -2.41 -5.26
C GLU A 78 -1.19 -2.12 -4.76
N THR A 79 -0.23 -2.12 -5.67
CA THR A 79 1.19 -1.86 -5.36
C THR A 79 1.37 -0.46 -4.80
N LEU A 80 0.79 0.57 -5.45
CA LEU A 80 0.86 1.95 -4.98
C LEU A 80 0.17 2.14 -3.63
N CYS A 81 -0.98 1.49 -3.43
CA CYS A 81 -1.68 1.52 -2.15
C CYS A 81 -0.86 0.89 -1.03
N ARG A 82 -0.20 -0.25 -1.29
CA ARG A 82 0.68 -0.92 -0.32
C ARG A 82 1.87 -0.03 0.07
N ILE A 83 2.50 0.63 -0.91
CA ILE A 83 3.58 1.60 -0.67
C ILE A 83 3.11 2.74 0.25
N ASN A 84 1.83 3.12 0.14
CA ASN A 84 1.22 4.19 0.92
C ASN A 84 0.56 3.74 2.24
N GLY A 85 0.86 2.51 2.66
CA GLY A 85 0.47 1.97 3.97
C GLY A 85 -0.92 1.35 4.03
N HIS A 86 -1.58 1.15 2.89
CA HIS A 86 -2.84 0.38 2.86
C HIS A 86 -2.55 -1.12 2.95
N ASP A 87 -3.40 -1.84 3.68
CA ASP A 87 -3.43 -3.30 3.60
C ASP A 87 -4.07 -3.72 2.27
N ALA A 88 -3.39 -4.55 1.48
CA ALA A 88 -3.86 -5.04 0.19
C ALA A 88 -4.64 -6.37 0.28
N THR A 89 -5.10 -6.76 1.47
CA THR A 89 -5.89 -7.99 1.62
C THR A 89 -7.26 -7.88 0.98
N SER A 90 -7.84 -9.03 0.64
CA SER A 90 -9.16 -9.14 0.04
C SER A 90 -10.28 -8.51 0.86
N ASN A 91 -10.09 -8.33 2.18
CA ASN A 91 -11.10 -7.79 3.08
C ASN A 91 -11.04 -6.26 3.22
N ASN A 92 -10.08 -5.59 2.60
CA ASN A 92 -9.95 -4.14 2.71
C ASN A 92 -11.16 -3.43 2.05
N ASP A 93 -11.85 -2.58 2.80
CA ASP A 93 -13.05 -1.84 2.40
C ASP A 93 -12.75 -0.43 1.83
N THR A 94 -11.53 0.08 2.02
CA THR A 94 -11.08 1.39 1.53
C THR A 94 -10.53 1.35 0.10
N LEU A 95 -9.85 0.26 -0.28
CA LEU A 95 -9.19 0.13 -1.59
C LEU A 95 -10.14 0.25 -2.78
N PRO A 96 -11.37 -0.29 -2.76
CA PRO A 96 -12.32 -0.10 -3.86
C PRO A 96 -12.58 1.37 -4.13
N ALA A 97 -12.78 2.18 -3.08
CA ALA A 97 -12.99 3.62 -3.22
C ALA A 97 -11.75 4.33 -3.78
N VAL A 98 -10.55 3.97 -3.30
CA VAL A 98 -9.28 4.51 -3.80
C VAL A 98 -9.12 4.21 -5.30
N ALA A 99 -9.31 2.95 -5.71
CA ALA A 99 -9.26 2.53 -7.10
C ALA A 99 -10.32 3.25 -7.95
N GLY A 100 -11.53 3.41 -7.42
CA GLY A 100 -12.63 4.13 -8.06
C GLY A 100 -12.30 5.58 -8.41
N THR A 101 -11.46 6.27 -7.62
CA THR A 101 -11.01 7.64 -7.95
C THR A 101 -10.11 7.72 -9.19
N ALA A 102 -9.52 6.61 -9.61
CA ALA A 102 -8.65 6.50 -10.76
C ALA A 102 -9.36 5.94 -12.01
N MET A 103 -10.62 5.52 -11.87
CA MET A 103 -11.45 5.11 -13.00
C MET A 103 -12.04 6.32 -13.73
N GLU A 104 -12.05 6.26 -15.06
CA GLU A 104 -12.52 7.32 -15.96
C GLU A 104 -13.43 6.73 -17.04
N GLU A 105 -14.12 7.59 -17.78
CA GLU A 105 -14.96 7.20 -18.92
C GLU A 105 -15.95 6.06 -18.52
N PRO A 106 -16.25 4.99 -19.30
CA PRO A 106 -17.27 4.02 -18.87
C PRO A 106 -16.87 3.25 -17.60
N ALA A 107 -15.58 3.15 -17.25
CA ALA A 107 -15.17 2.48 -16.02
C ALA A 107 -15.68 3.18 -14.76
N SER A 108 -15.67 4.52 -14.75
CA SER A 108 -16.25 5.30 -13.64
C SER A 108 -17.75 5.04 -13.48
N GLY A 109 -18.49 4.92 -14.59
CA GLY A 109 -19.92 4.59 -14.58
C GLY A 109 -20.20 3.18 -14.06
N TRP A 110 -19.38 2.21 -14.45
CA TRP A 110 -19.44 0.85 -13.90
C TRP A 110 -19.19 0.85 -12.38
N PHE A 111 -18.18 1.57 -11.89
CA PHE A 111 -17.87 1.61 -10.47
C PHE A 111 -19.01 2.20 -9.64
N LEU A 112 -19.60 3.32 -10.10
CA LEU A 112 -20.78 3.92 -9.46
C LEU A 112 -21.94 2.93 -9.39
N PHE A 113 -22.19 2.21 -10.48
CA PHE A 113 -23.22 1.18 -10.54
C PHE A 113 -22.94 0.02 -9.57
N TRP A 114 -21.71 -0.51 -9.57
CA TRP A 114 -21.28 -1.59 -8.69
C TRP A 114 -21.41 -1.20 -7.21
N ALA A 115 -20.92 -0.01 -6.84
CA ALA A 115 -20.99 0.51 -5.47
C ALA A 115 -22.45 0.76 -5.03
N SER A 116 -23.35 1.14 -5.95
CA SER A 116 -24.78 1.34 -5.63
C SER A 116 -25.55 0.04 -5.39
N ARG A 117 -25.07 -1.09 -5.94
CA ARG A 117 -25.74 -2.40 -5.86
C ARG A 117 -25.10 -3.35 -4.86
N THR A 118 -23.88 -3.06 -4.42
CA THR A 118 -23.14 -3.87 -3.46
C THR A 118 -23.34 -3.25 -2.06
N PRO A 119 -23.86 -4.01 -1.07
CA PRO A 119 -23.92 -3.57 0.32
C PRO A 119 -22.55 -3.11 0.82
N ALA A 120 -22.49 -2.11 1.70
CA ALA A 120 -21.23 -1.48 2.12
C ALA A 120 -20.27 -2.49 2.77
N GLU A 121 -20.80 -3.45 3.54
CA GLU A 121 -20.07 -4.55 4.17
C GLU A 121 -19.47 -5.55 3.18
N GLU A 122 -19.99 -5.57 1.95
CA GLU A 122 -19.52 -6.42 0.85
C GLU A 122 -18.59 -5.68 -0.11
N GLN A 123 -18.43 -4.36 0.01
CA GLN A 123 -17.54 -3.54 -0.82
C GLN A 123 -16.07 -3.72 -0.41
N THR A 124 -15.58 -4.94 -0.49
CA THR A 124 -14.19 -5.29 -0.17
C THR A 124 -13.33 -5.33 -1.42
N TRP A 125 -12.02 -5.24 -1.24
CA TRP A 125 -11.03 -5.28 -2.32
C TRP A 125 -11.18 -6.56 -3.15
N GLY A 126 -11.32 -7.72 -2.50
CA GLY A 126 -11.47 -9.01 -3.16
C GLY A 126 -12.74 -9.10 -4.02
N ARG A 127 -13.86 -8.54 -3.54
CA ARG A 127 -15.09 -8.51 -4.36
C ARG A 127 -14.97 -7.53 -5.51
N SER A 128 -14.46 -6.33 -5.25
CA SER A 128 -14.32 -5.30 -6.28
C SER A 128 -13.38 -5.74 -7.42
N THR A 129 -12.27 -6.41 -7.11
CA THR A 129 -11.32 -6.93 -8.09
C THR A 129 -11.93 -8.07 -8.89
N HIS A 130 -12.60 -9.02 -8.23
CA HIS A 130 -13.32 -10.09 -8.90
C HIS A 130 -14.38 -9.55 -9.89
N ASP A 131 -15.22 -8.62 -9.44
CA ASP A 131 -16.32 -8.08 -10.25
C ASP A 131 -15.80 -7.18 -11.37
N ALA A 132 -14.72 -6.41 -11.12
CA ALA A 132 -14.04 -5.62 -12.14
C ALA A 132 -13.48 -6.53 -13.24
N LEU A 133 -12.78 -7.61 -12.85
CA LEU A 133 -12.25 -8.56 -13.82
C LEU A 133 -13.39 -9.25 -14.59
N ALA A 134 -14.47 -9.66 -13.93
CA ALA A 134 -15.63 -10.25 -14.60
C ALA A 134 -16.30 -9.30 -15.61
N HIS A 135 -16.24 -7.97 -15.38
CA HIS A 135 -16.85 -6.98 -16.26
C HIS A 135 -15.93 -6.52 -17.40
N PHE A 136 -14.67 -6.22 -17.10
CA PHE A 136 -13.72 -5.65 -18.06
C PHE A 136 -12.88 -6.70 -18.78
N GLU A 137 -12.66 -7.87 -18.19
CA GLU A 137 -12.03 -8.96 -18.92
C GLU A 137 -13.01 -9.58 -19.90
N SER A 138 -12.53 -9.85 -21.10
CA SER A 138 -13.25 -10.73 -22.00
C SER A 138 -13.35 -12.12 -21.38
N SER A 139 -14.53 -12.75 -21.40
CA SER A 139 -14.73 -14.11 -20.87
C SER A 139 -13.84 -15.17 -21.52
N ASN A 140 -13.19 -14.84 -22.65
CA ASN A 140 -12.22 -15.65 -23.37
C ASN A 140 -10.78 -15.10 -23.28
N TYR A 141 -10.43 -14.36 -22.22
CA TYR A 141 -9.12 -13.72 -22.04
C TYR A 141 -7.92 -14.64 -22.32
N PRO A 142 -7.86 -15.89 -21.81
CA PRO A 142 -6.78 -16.82 -22.16
C PRO A 142 -6.71 -17.13 -23.67
N ALA A 143 -7.86 -17.26 -24.33
CA ALA A 143 -7.91 -17.52 -25.77
C ALA A 143 -7.46 -16.30 -26.58
N VAL A 144 -7.81 -15.09 -26.14
CA VAL A 144 -7.35 -13.83 -26.76
C VAL A 144 -5.82 -13.70 -26.65
N LEU A 145 -5.23 -13.99 -25.49
CA LEU A 145 -3.77 -13.99 -25.33
C LEU A 145 -3.10 -15.02 -26.25
N ARG A 146 -3.63 -16.25 -26.30
CA ARG A 146 -3.14 -17.29 -27.22
C ARG A 146 -3.24 -16.88 -28.68
N GLN A 147 -4.32 -16.21 -29.06
CA GLN A 147 -4.49 -15.68 -30.41
C GLN A 147 -3.46 -14.58 -30.71
N LYS A 148 -3.24 -13.64 -29.78
CA LYS A 148 -2.21 -12.60 -29.92
C LYS A 148 -0.81 -13.19 -30.06
N LEU A 149 -0.46 -14.21 -29.26
CA LEU A 149 0.81 -14.95 -29.37
C LEU A 149 0.95 -15.59 -30.76
N ARG A 150 -0.09 -16.29 -31.24
CA ARG A 150 -0.08 -16.91 -32.58
C ARG A 150 0.06 -15.91 -33.73
N GLN A 151 -0.43 -14.69 -33.56
CA GLN A 151 -0.38 -13.63 -34.56
C GLN A 151 0.88 -12.76 -34.44
N LEU A 152 1.62 -12.85 -33.33
CA LEU A 152 2.82 -12.06 -33.11
C LEU A 152 3.89 -12.44 -34.13
N ARG A 153 4.45 -11.45 -34.80
CA ARG A 153 5.52 -11.63 -35.79
C ARG A 153 6.65 -10.64 -35.49
N GLN A 154 7.88 -11.09 -35.62
CA GLN A 154 9.06 -10.25 -35.59
C GLN A 154 9.14 -9.44 -36.89
N THR A 155 8.61 -8.21 -36.86
CA THR A 155 8.71 -7.27 -37.98
C THR A 155 9.98 -6.43 -37.89
N GLY A 156 10.32 -5.96 -36.69
CA GLY A 156 11.48 -5.12 -36.39
C GLY A 156 12.66 -5.90 -35.81
N ASP A 157 13.22 -5.33 -34.74
CA ASP A 157 14.32 -5.90 -33.98
C ASP A 157 13.87 -7.08 -33.10
N ILE A 158 14.83 -7.94 -32.70
CA ILE A 158 14.56 -9.09 -31.84
C ILE A 158 14.18 -8.66 -30.41
N GLU A 159 14.75 -7.59 -29.86
CA GLU A 159 14.44 -7.15 -28.49
C GLU A 159 13.00 -6.63 -28.38
N GLU A 160 12.53 -5.89 -29.39
CA GLU A 160 11.14 -5.43 -29.46
C GLU A 160 10.16 -6.62 -29.55
N TYR A 161 10.51 -7.64 -30.33
CA TYR A 161 9.73 -8.88 -30.41
C TYR A 161 9.70 -9.61 -29.07
N ASN A 162 10.87 -9.77 -28.43
CA ASN A 162 11.00 -10.42 -27.13
C ASN A 162 10.18 -9.68 -26.07
N GLY A 163 10.23 -8.35 -26.03
CA GLY A 163 9.41 -7.56 -25.12
C GLY A 163 7.91 -7.79 -25.31
N LYS A 164 7.43 -7.79 -26.57
CA LYS A 164 6.02 -8.07 -26.88
C LYS A 164 5.63 -9.51 -26.53
N TYR A 165 6.48 -10.47 -26.86
CA TYR A 165 6.26 -11.89 -26.57
C TYR A 165 6.20 -12.14 -25.06
N SER A 166 7.21 -11.68 -24.31
CA SER A 166 7.29 -11.75 -22.85
C SER A 166 6.07 -11.12 -22.19
N SER A 167 5.63 -9.94 -22.67
CA SER A 167 4.43 -9.30 -22.14
C SER A 167 3.21 -10.23 -22.25
N LEU A 168 3.04 -10.97 -23.35
CA LEU A 168 1.88 -11.84 -23.56
C LEU A 168 2.00 -13.16 -22.80
N ILE A 169 3.18 -13.78 -22.82
CA ILE A 169 3.36 -15.12 -22.24
C ILE A 169 3.27 -15.13 -20.72
N PHE A 170 3.78 -14.09 -20.03
CA PHE A 170 3.67 -13.99 -18.57
C PHE A 170 2.23 -13.86 -18.08
N ARG A 171 1.30 -13.46 -18.95
CA ARG A 171 -0.15 -13.41 -18.65
C ARG A 171 -0.89 -14.66 -19.11
N ALA A 172 -0.30 -15.48 -19.98
CA ALA A 172 -0.93 -16.65 -20.54
C ALA A 172 -0.83 -17.84 -19.56
N GLU A 173 -1.83 -17.95 -18.68
CA GLU A 173 -1.89 -19.05 -17.70
C GLU A 173 -1.93 -20.43 -18.38
N ASN A 174 -1.32 -21.43 -17.72
CA ASN A 174 -1.39 -22.85 -18.08
C ASN A 174 -0.92 -23.19 -19.51
N MET A 175 0.13 -22.52 -20.00
CA MET A 175 0.77 -22.86 -21.28
C MET A 175 2.03 -23.69 -21.04
N SER A 176 2.12 -24.86 -21.68
CA SER A 176 3.29 -25.74 -21.56
C SER A 176 4.53 -25.08 -22.15
N GLU A 177 5.72 -25.28 -21.56
CA GLU A 177 6.98 -24.69 -22.08
C GLU A 177 7.21 -25.01 -23.57
N LEU A 178 6.83 -26.21 -24.02
CA LEU A 178 6.89 -26.60 -25.42
C LEU A 178 6.00 -25.72 -26.31
N ASP A 179 4.77 -25.42 -25.87
CA ASP A 179 3.89 -24.50 -26.60
C ASP A 179 4.46 -23.08 -26.60
N GLN A 180 5.07 -22.64 -25.49
CA GLN A 180 5.69 -21.32 -25.42
C GLN A 180 6.84 -21.22 -26.43
N ILE A 181 7.76 -22.17 -26.45
CA ILE A 181 8.89 -22.17 -27.40
C ILE A 181 8.38 -22.26 -28.83
N SER A 182 7.36 -23.08 -29.08
CA SER A 182 6.73 -23.23 -30.40
C SER A 182 6.18 -21.89 -30.91
N TYR A 183 5.36 -21.20 -30.11
CA TYR A 183 4.82 -19.89 -30.49
C TYR A 183 5.90 -18.82 -30.65
N TYR A 184 6.92 -18.82 -29.78
CA TYR A 184 8.05 -17.92 -29.91
C TYR A 184 8.77 -18.12 -31.25
N CYS A 185 9.11 -19.38 -31.58
CA CYS A 185 9.81 -19.72 -32.81
C CYS A 185 8.99 -19.43 -34.08
N ASP A 186 7.67 -19.63 -34.02
CA ASP A 186 6.77 -19.39 -35.16
C ASP A 186 6.62 -17.90 -35.51
N GLY A 187 6.85 -17.01 -34.54
CA GLY A 187 6.81 -15.57 -34.74
C GLY A 187 8.12 -14.97 -35.26
N LEU A 188 9.25 -15.66 -35.16
CA LEU A 188 10.57 -15.16 -35.57
C LEU A 188 10.72 -15.00 -37.08
N LYS A 189 11.64 -14.11 -37.50
CA LYS A 189 12.11 -14.05 -38.89
C LYS A 189 12.76 -15.37 -39.29
N ARG A 190 12.63 -15.77 -40.56
CA ARG A 190 13.13 -17.08 -41.05
C ARG A 190 14.61 -17.33 -40.74
N ALA A 191 15.46 -16.32 -40.88
CA ALA A 191 16.89 -16.45 -40.58
C ALA A 191 17.14 -16.75 -39.10
N THR A 192 16.50 -16.01 -38.20
CA THR A 192 16.58 -16.21 -36.74
C THR A 192 15.96 -17.54 -36.33
N GLN A 193 14.80 -17.88 -36.88
CA GLN A 193 14.13 -19.16 -36.64
C GLN A 193 15.02 -20.35 -37.01
N ALA A 194 15.74 -20.29 -38.14
CA ALA A 194 16.67 -21.34 -38.55
C ALA A 194 17.81 -21.51 -37.56
N TYR A 195 18.33 -20.41 -37.01
CA TYR A 195 19.38 -20.45 -35.99
C TYR A 195 18.90 -21.06 -34.67
N VAL A 196 17.74 -20.62 -34.16
CA VAL A 196 17.16 -21.14 -32.91
C VAL A 196 16.86 -22.64 -33.03
N LYS A 197 16.31 -23.08 -34.16
CA LYS A 197 16.07 -24.52 -34.44
C LYS A 197 17.36 -25.33 -34.49
N LEU A 198 18.45 -24.75 -35.02
CA LEU A 198 19.75 -25.42 -35.06
C LEU A 198 20.36 -25.61 -33.67
N GLN A 199 20.09 -24.69 -32.74
CA GLN A 199 20.59 -24.71 -31.37
C GLN A 199 19.82 -25.65 -30.42
N ASN A 200 18.70 -26.26 -30.86
CA ASN A 200 17.84 -27.12 -30.04
C ASN A 200 17.47 -26.51 -28.68
N THR A 201 17.17 -25.21 -28.64
CA THR A 201 16.84 -24.49 -27.41
C THR A 201 15.66 -25.14 -26.69
N THR A 202 15.83 -25.47 -25.42
CA THR A 202 14.81 -26.17 -24.61
C THR A 202 14.09 -25.24 -23.63
N SER A 203 14.51 -23.97 -23.56
CA SER A 203 13.90 -22.95 -22.71
C SER A 203 13.85 -21.59 -23.39
N LEU A 204 12.93 -20.72 -22.94
CA LEU A 204 12.85 -19.33 -23.40
C LEU A 204 14.07 -18.48 -22.99
N SER A 205 14.80 -18.86 -21.95
CA SER A 205 16.03 -18.17 -21.55
C SER A 205 17.21 -18.46 -22.49
N GLU A 206 17.16 -19.57 -23.23
CA GLU A 206 18.19 -19.97 -24.19
C GLU A 206 17.90 -19.47 -25.62
N ALA A 207 16.66 -19.07 -25.89
CA ALA A 207 16.14 -18.69 -27.20
C ALA A 207 16.07 -17.16 -27.40
#